data_AF-A0A952RF79-F1
#
_entry.id   AF-A0A952RF79-F1
#
_cell.length_a   1.000
_cell.length_b   1.000
_cell.length_c   1.000
_cell.angle_alpha   90.00
_cell.angle_beta   90.00
_cell.angle_gamma   90.00
#
_symmetry.space_group_name_H-M   'P 1'
#
loop_
_entity.id
_entity.type
_entity.pdbx_description
1 polymer ?
#
loop_
_entity_poly.entity_id
_entity_poly.type
_entity_poly.pdbx_seq_one_letter_code
_entity_poly.pdbx_strand_id
1 'polypeptide(L)'
;MRRALALAALAISFAACVEAKVDPGVDATLQIRSAQFHRGVMPEESGGPDVLNATVPSIVAAGRHDYGVGGELDRAATGVAVGFAGDVGWWSLPAQTPSSSAPLAPTFAFAFGITAATTPGKRDLVVRAVDGEGRFGPAQVRAMEIAPRAVATGRFVVSLTWDSQVDLDLNVTLPNGVVIFKRNPAEFILPPPSAGVFDPLLPRDGGVLDRDSNARCVLDGVRTENVVWKEPPPPGRYAVRVDTFSLCGADRASWHVTAVLDGVTIGGASGIATENDLRFEHNRGAGVLALEVDVP
;
A
#
# COMPACT_ATOMS: atom_id res chain seq x y z
N MET A 1 -16.06 -72.56 -30.43
CA MET A 1 -15.39 -71.97 -29.26
C MET A 1 -14.02 -71.44 -29.67
N ARG A 2 -13.79 -70.14 -29.40
CA ARG A 2 -12.51 -69.40 -29.21
C ARG A 2 -12.48 -68.11 -30.03
N ARG A 3 -12.79 -67.03 -29.31
CA ARG A 3 -12.80 -65.63 -29.74
C ARG A 3 -11.35 -65.13 -29.83
N ALA A 4 -10.99 -64.48 -30.93
CA ALA A 4 -9.78 -63.67 -31.02
C ALA A 4 -10.11 -62.27 -30.47
N LEU A 5 -9.46 -61.87 -29.37
CA LEU A 5 -9.52 -60.52 -28.84
C LEU A 5 -8.40 -59.70 -29.48
N ALA A 6 -8.77 -58.66 -30.22
CA ALA A 6 -7.85 -57.61 -30.65
C ALA A 6 -7.66 -56.61 -29.49
N LEU A 7 -6.42 -56.45 -29.02
CA LEU A 7 -6.06 -55.33 -28.12
C LEU A 7 -5.83 -54.08 -28.98
N ALA A 8 -6.76 -53.13 -28.91
CA ALA A 8 -6.52 -51.77 -29.36
C ALA A 8 -5.87 -50.99 -28.21
N ALA A 9 -4.59 -50.64 -28.36
CA ALA A 9 -3.90 -49.73 -27.44
C ALA A 9 -4.40 -48.30 -27.69
N LEU A 10 -5.24 -47.80 -26.78
CA LEU A 10 -5.70 -46.42 -26.77
C LEU A 10 -4.59 -45.53 -26.22
N ALA A 11 -3.87 -44.83 -27.09
CA ALA A 11 -2.90 -43.82 -26.70
C ALA A 11 -3.66 -42.58 -26.16
N ILE A 12 -3.75 -42.47 -24.84
CA ILE A 12 -4.28 -41.29 -24.16
C ILE A 12 -3.20 -40.21 -24.21
N SER A 13 -3.33 -39.27 -25.13
CA SER A 13 -2.53 -38.05 -25.17
C SER A 13 -2.93 -37.16 -23.99
N PHE A 14 -2.07 -37.10 -22.96
CA PHE A 14 -2.14 -36.09 -21.91
C PHE A 14 -1.83 -34.72 -22.54
N ALA A 15 -2.87 -33.94 -22.83
CA ALA A 15 -2.71 -32.51 -23.04
C ALA A 15 -2.25 -31.90 -21.70
N ALA A 16 -0.99 -31.50 -21.64
CA ALA A 16 -0.46 -30.74 -20.52
C ALA A 16 -1.24 -29.42 -20.44
N CYS A 17 -2.04 -29.25 -19.37
CA CYS A 17 -2.45 -27.93 -18.94
C CYS A 17 -1.16 -27.17 -18.59
N VAL A 18 -0.71 -26.29 -19.48
CA VAL A 18 0.25 -25.26 -19.13
C VAL A 18 -0.46 -24.43 -18.07
N GLU A 19 -0.04 -24.59 -16.83
CA GLU A 19 -0.48 -23.76 -15.71
C GLU A 19 -0.10 -22.33 -16.08
N ALA A 20 -1.09 -21.55 -16.51
CA ALA A 20 -0.89 -20.15 -16.86
C ALA A 20 -0.41 -19.46 -15.59
N LYS A 21 0.89 -19.19 -15.51
CA LYS A 21 1.49 -18.49 -14.38
C LYS A 21 0.79 -17.14 -14.27
N VAL A 22 -0.04 -17.00 -13.24
CA VAL A 22 -0.74 -15.75 -12.95
C VAL A 22 0.32 -14.71 -12.64
N ASP A 23 0.39 -13.67 -13.47
CA ASP A 23 1.29 -12.55 -13.24
C ASP A 23 0.62 -11.61 -12.21
N PRO A 24 1.22 -11.42 -11.02
CA PRO A 24 0.66 -10.54 -10.01
C PRO A 24 0.84 -9.04 -10.34
N GLY A 25 1.61 -8.70 -11.39
CA GLY A 25 1.82 -7.32 -11.81
C GLY A 25 2.59 -6.46 -10.80
N VAL A 26 3.43 -7.06 -9.95
CA VAL A 26 4.14 -6.37 -8.84
C VAL A 26 5.06 -5.23 -9.28
N ASP A 27 5.49 -5.24 -10.55
CA ASP A 27 6.32 -4.21 -11.19
C ASP A 27 5.51 -3.10 -11.87
N ALA A 28 4.18 -3.22 -11.95
CA ALA A 28 3.31 -2.18 -12.48
C ALA A 28 3.24 -0.96 -11.56
N THR A 29 3.17 0.23 -12.15
CA THR A 29 2.98 1.49 -11.42
C THR A 29 1.64 1.50 -10.69
N LEU A 30 0.57 1.13 -11.41
CA LEU A 30 -0.77 0.99 -10.88
C LEU A 30 -0.95 -0.40 -10.26
N GLN A 31 -1.51 -0.47 -9.06
CA GLN A 31 -1.78 -1.73 -8.35
C GLN A 31 -3.27 -1.82 -7.98
N ILE A 32 -3.96 -2.88 -8.43
CA ILE A 32 -5.37 -3.11 -8.12
C ILE A 32 -5.55 -4.56 -7.63
N ARG A 33 -5.81 -4.74 -6.33
CA ARG A 33 -5.81 -6.08 -5.69
C ARG A 33 -6.95 -6.99 -6.16
N SER A 34 -8.10 -6.40 -6.49
CA SER A 34 -9.30 -7.14 -6.89
C SER A 34 -9.46 -7.25 -8.41
N ALA A 35 -8.35 -7.16 -9.14
CA ALA A 35 -8.32 -7.15 -10.60
C ALA A 35 -7.35 -8.19 -11.15
N GLN A 36 -7.54 -8.56 -12.41
CA GLN A 36 -6.59 -9.40 -13.14
C GLN A 36 -5.59 -8.50 -13.87
N PHE A 37 -4.29 -8.75 -13.69
CA PHE A 37 -3.23 -8.06 -14.42
C PHE A 37 -2.96 -8.72 -15.78
N HIS A 38 -2.73 -7.88 -16.78
CA HIS A 38 -2.36 -8.26 -18.13
C HIS A 38 -1.09 -7.50 -18.52
N ARG A 39 -0.01 -8.25 -18.80
CA ARG A 39 1.27 -7.66 -19.21
C ARG A 39 1.20 -7.16 -20.65
N GLY A 40 1.83 -6.03 -20.91
CA GLY A 40 1.90 -5.40 -22.24
C GLY A 40 0.92 -4.25 -22.42
N VAL A 41 0.85 -3.74 -23.65
CA VAL A 41 0.03 -2.58 -23.98
C VAL A 41 -1.46 -2.94 -23.90
N MET A 42 -2.28 -2.05 -23.33
CA MET A 42 -3.74 -2.20 -23.35
C MET A 42 -4.24 -2.24 -24.79
N PRO A 43 -5.12 -3.20 -25.16
CA PRO A 43 -5.68 -3.28 -26.50
C PRO A 43 -6.35 -1.98 -26.97
N GLU A 44 -6.24 -1.71 -28.27
CA GLU A 44 -6.91 -0.59 -28.92
C GLU A 44 -8.43 -0.81 -29.06
N GLU A 45 -9.14 0.24 -29.43
CA GLU A 45 -10.57 0.17 -29.69
C GLU A 45 -10.88 -0.83 -30.80
N SER A 46 -11.90 -1.65 -30.57
CA SER A 46 -12.36 -2.70 -31.48
C SER A 46 -13.90 -2.71 -31.59
N GLY A 47 -14.52 -1.54 -31.44
CA GLY A 47 -15.97 -1.35 -31.52
C GLY A 47 -16.74 -1.88 -30.31
N GLY A 48 -16.09 -1.89 -29.14
CA GLY A 48 -16.71 -2.23 -27.86
C GLY A 48 -17.51 -1.07 -27.23
N PRO A 49 -18.06 -1.28 -26.02
CA PRO A 49 -18.96 -0.35 -25.33
C PRO A 49 -18.25 0.89 -24.77
N ASP A 50 -19.00 1.95 -24.51
CA ASP A 50 -18.44 3.19 -23.94
C ASP A 50 -18.25 3.12 -22.41
N VAL A 51 -17.26 3.87 -21.93
CA VAL A 51 -17.22 4.34 -20.53
C VAL A 51 -18.01 5.65 -20.47
N LEU A 52 -19.21 5.62 -19.90
CA LEU A 52 -20.12 6.77 -19.85
C LEU A 52 -19.57 7.85 -18.93
N ASN A 53 -19.04 7.46 -17.77
CA ASN A 53 -18.30 8.35 -16.89
C ASN A 53 -17.26 7.56 -16.08
N ALA A 54 -16.22 8.27 -15.65
CA ALA A 54 -15.23 7.77 -14.71
C ALA A 54 -14.80 8.92 -13.79
N THR A 55 -14.99 8.71 -12.50
CA THR A 55 -14.51 9.57 -11.43
C THR A 55 -13.18 9.00 -10.93
N VAL A 56 -12.12 9.77 -11.14
CA VAL A 56 -10.76 9.42 -10.73
C VAL A 56 -10.11 10.62 -10.05
N PRO A 57 -9.21 10.42 -9.08
CA PRO A 57 -8.43 11.52 -8.50
C PRO A 57 -7.53 12.16 -9.57
N SER A 58 -7.36 13.48 -9.50
CA SER A 58 -6.44 14.21 -10.38
C SER A 58 -5.00 14.21 -9.86
N ILE A 59 -4.80 13.95 -8.56
CA ILE A 59 -3.50 13.87 -7.90
C ILE A 59 -3.47 12.63 -7.01
N VAL A 60 -2.41 11.85 -7.14
CA VAL A 60 -2.10 10.68 -6.31
C VAL A 60 -0.65 10.74 -5.85
N ALA A 61 -0.28 10.00 -4.82
CA ALA A 61 1.05 9.99 -4.25
C ALA A 61 1.67 8.61 -4.45
N ALA A 62 2.95 8.59 -4.81
CA ALA A 62 3.71 7.35 -4.85
C ALA A 62 3.71 6.68 -3.47
N GLY A 63 3.48 5.37 -3.44
CA GLY A 63 3.47 4.55 -2.22
C GLY A 63 2.19 4.62 -1.39
N ARG A 64 1.09 5.13 -1.94
CA ARG A 64 -0.26 5.10 -1.31
C ARG A 64 -1.17 4.10 -2.02
N HIS A 65 -2.05 3.36 -1.31
CA HIS A 65 -2.80 2.20 -1.86
C HIS A 65 -4.33 2.14 -1.66
N ASP A 66 -5.02 3.28 -1.58
CA ASP A 66 -6.45 3.38 -1.23
C ASP A 66 -7.24 4.40 -2.08
N TYR A 67 -6.79 4.69 -3.31
CA TYR A 67 -7.49 5.64 -4.18
C TYR A 67 -8.75 5.04 -4.78
N GLY A 68 -9.91 5.55 -4.38
CA GLY A 68 -11.21 5.16 -4.93
C GLY A 68 -11.41 5.66 -6.35
N VAL A 69 -11.84 4.75 -7.23
CA VAL A 69 -12.28 5.02 -8.59
C VAL A 69 -13.65 4.38 -8.79
N GLY A 70 -14.50 5.04 -9.56
CA GLY A 70 -15.71 4.41 -10.06
C GLY A 70 -16.38 5.19 -11.17
N GLY A 71 -17.39 4.57 -11.76
CA GLY A 71 -18.15 5.18 -12.82
C GLY A 71 -19.19 4.26 -13.43
N GLU A 72 -19.67 4.67 -14.59
CA GLU A 72 -20.75 4.02 -15.34
C GLU A 72 -20.27 3.55 -16.70
N LEU A 73 -20.79 2.42 -17.13
CA LEU A 73 -20.49 1.79 -18.41
C LEU A 73 -21.75 1.69 -19.26
N ASP A 74 -21.59 1.62 -20.58
CA ASP A 74 -22.70 1.27 -21.45
C ASP A 74 -23.26 -0.13 -21.09
N ARG A 75 -24.54 -0.37 -21.39
CA ARG A 75 -25.24 -1.61 -21.02
C ARG A 75 -24.61 -2.88 -21.60
N ALA A 76 -23.92 -2.77 -22.73
CA ALA A 76 -23.23 -3.91 -23.33
C ALA A 76 -21.90 -4.27 -22.62
N ALA A 77 -21.41 -3.42 -21.71
CA ALA A 77 -20.17 -3.68 -21.00
C ALA A 77 -20.31 -4.81 -19.97
N THR A 78 -19.36 -5.75 -20.02
CA THR A 78 -19.20 -6.82 -19.03
C THR A 78 -17.96 -6.60 -18.16
N GLY A 79 -17.11 -5.62 -18.50
CA GLY A 79 -15.90 -5.30 -17.75
C GLY A 79 -15.34 -3.92 -18.05
N VAL A 80 -14.30 -3.58 -17.31
CA VAL A 80 -13.49 -2.38 -17.49
C VAL A 80 -12.00 -2.74 -17.49
N ALA A 81 -11.27 -2.15 -18.42
CA ALA A 81 -9.82 -2.18 -18.50
C ALA A 81 -9.26 -0.83 -18.04
N VAL A 82 -8.24 -0.86 -17.17
CA VAL A 82 -7.61 0.34 -16.61
C VAL A 82 -6.10 0.18 -16.51
N GLY A 83 -5.36 1.22 -16.87
CA GLY A 83 -3.90 1.23 -16.75
C GLY A 83 -3.33 2.60 -17.09
N PHE A 84 -2.07 2.84 -16.70
CA PHE A 84 -1.37 4.03 -17.18
C PHE A 84 -0.83 3.80 -18.59
N ALA A 85 -0.96 4.82 -19.45
CA ALA A 85 -0.28 4.82 -20.73
C ALA A 85 1.24 4.68 -20.52
N GLY A 86 1.84 3.67 -21.17
CA GLY A 86 3.28 3.40 -21.11
C GLY A 86 3.76 2.62 -19.87
N ASP A 87 2.85 2.12 -19.03
CA ASP A 87 3.19 1.18 -17.95
C ASP A 87 3.47 -0.24 -18.50
N VAL A 88 3.99 -1.13 -17.65
CA VAL A 88 4.33 -2.51 -18.03
C VAL A 88 3.11 -3.40 -18.32
N GLY A 89 1.91 -2.93 -17.97
CA GLY A 89 0.66 -3.67 -18.17
C GLY A 89 -0.58 -2.86 -17.79
N TRP A 90 -1.70 -3.55 -17.74
CA TRP A 90 -3.01 -3.00 -17.40
C TRP A 90 -3.83 -4.02 -16.61
N TRP A 91 -4.94 -3.57 -16.04
CA TRP A 91 -5.78 -4.34 -15.15
C TRP A 91 -7.20 -4.45 -15.71
N SER A 92 -7.83 -5.61 -15.55
CA SER A 92 -9.25 -5.82 -15.89
C SER A 92 -10.08 -6.15 -14.67
N LEU A 93 -11.28 -5.57 -14.60
CA LEU A 93 -12.29 -5.87 -13.59
C LEU A 93 -13.64 -6.17 -14.27
N PRO A 94 -14.46 -7.08 -13.71
CA PRO A 94 -15.82 -7.27 -14.17
C PRO A 94 -16.68 -6.03 -13.90
N ALA A 95 -17.66 -5.78 -14.76
CA ALA A 95 -18.68 -4.77 -14.52
C ALA A 95 -19.52 -5.19 -13.30
N GLN A 96 -19.88 -4.20 -12.49
CA GLN A 96 -20.79 -4.33 -11.38
C GLN A 96 -22.22 -4.05 -11.84
N THR A 97 -23.19 -4.58 -11.11
CA THR A 97 -24.59 -4.29 -11.35
C THR A 97 -24.89 -2.79 -11.20
N PRO A 98 -26.00 -2.30 -11.79
CA PRO A 98 -26.49 -0.95 -11.53
C PRO A 98 -26.56 -0.62 -10.03
N SER A 99 -26.26 0.63 -9.68
CA SER A 99 -26.31 1.15 -8.31
C SER A 99 -27.49 2.11 -8.13
N SER A 100 -27.76 2.55 -6.90
CA SER A 100 -28.80 3.57 -6.66
C SER A 100 -28.50 4.91 -7.34
N SER A 101 -27.21 5.23 -7.55
CA SER A 101 -26.77 6.43 -8.27
C SER A 101 -26.79 6.26 -9.80
N ALA A 102 -26.76 5.01 -10.29
CA ALA A 102 -26.77 4.66 -11.70
C ALA A 102 -27.71 3.46 -11.96
N PRO A 103 -29.05 3.64 -11.87
CA PRO A 103 -29.99 2.51 -11.83
C PRO A 103 -30.22 1.82 -13.18
N LEU A 104 -29.73 2.40 -14.28
CA LEU A 104 -30.02 1.95 -15.65
C LEU A 104 -28.80 1.44 -16.43
N ALA A 105 -27.63 1.46 -15.80
CA ALA A 105 -26.34 1.16 -16.44
C ALA A 105 -25.46 0.31 -15.51
N PRO A 106 -24.68 -0.64 -16.04
CA PRO A 106 -23.61 -1.28 -15.28
C PRO A 106 -22.65 -0.24 -14.72
N THR A 107 -22.05 -0.55 -13.58
CA THR A 107 -21.09 0.34 -12.92
C THR A 107 -19.74 -0.35 -12.78
N PHE A 108 -18.73 0.40 -12.34
CA PHE A 108 -17.50 -0.18 -11.82
C PHE A 108 -17.03 0.64 -10.62
N ALA A 109 -16.41 -0.03 -9.66
CA ALA A 109 -15.76 0.62 -8.54
C ALA A 109 -14.59 -0.23 -8.05
N PHE A 110 -13.44 0.40 -7.80
CA PHE A 110 -12.26 -0.24 -7.24
C PHE A 110 -11.40 0.76 -6.47
N ALA A 111 -10.54 0.24 -5.60
CA ALA A 111 -9.44 0.98 -5.01
C ALA A 111 -8.14 0.60 -5.71
N PHE A 112 -7.28 1.59 -5.97
CA PHE A 112 -5.95 1.36 -6.52
C PHE A 112 -4.87 1.99 -5.67
N GLY A 113 -3.63 1.57 -5.91
CA GLY A 113 -2.44 2.21 -5.38
C GLY A 113 -1.38 2.51 -6.41
N ILE A 114 -0.45 3.36 -6.01
CA ILE A 114 0.76 3.68 -6.77
C ILE A 114 1.96 3.08 -6.05
N THR A 115 2.80 2.34 -6.76
CA THR A 115 4.00 1.76 -6.14
C THR A 115 4.97 2.85 -5.69
N ALA A 116 5.65 2.63 -4.56
CA ALA A 116 6.56 3.63 -3.97
C ALA A 116 7.76 3.97 -4.88
N ALA A 117 8.18 3.03 -5.73
CA ALA A 117 9.28 3.23 -6.68
C ALA A 117 8.89 4.05 -7.93
N THR A 118 7.61 4.43 -8.06
CA THR A 118 7.13 5.20 -9.21
C THR A 118 7.78 6.56 -9.27
N THR A 119 8.35 6.91 -10.43
CA THR A 119 8.85 8.26 -10.68
C THR A 119 7.70 9.28 -10.71
N PRO A 120 7.76 10.35 -9.88
CA PRO A 120 6.74 11.40 -9.88
C PRO A 120 6.55 12.07 -11.26
N GLY A 121 5.39 12.68 -11.44
CA GLY A 121 5.05 13.46 -12.63
C GLY A 121 3.69 13.10 -13.22
N LYS A 122 3.35 13.75 -14.35
CA LYS A 122 2.08 13.52 -15.04
C LYS A 122 2.06 12.16 -15.72
N ARG A 123 0.92 11.47 -15.64
CA ARG A 123 0.62 10.22 -16.33
C ARG A 123 -0.82 10.24 -16.82
N ASP A 124 -1.06 9.58 -17.94
CA ASP A 124 -2.40 9.41 -18.49
C ASP A 124 -2.95 8.08 -18.02
N LEU A 125 -4.00 8.13 -17.19
CA LEU A 125 -4.80 6.96 -16.86
C LEU A 125 -5.77 6.69 -18.01
N VAL A 126 -5.71 5.49 -18.57
CA VAL A 126 -6.58 5.03 -19.65
C VAL A 126 -7.62 4.10 -19.06
N VAL A 127 -8.89 4.39 -19.33
CA VAL A 127 -10.03 3.53 -18.95
C VAL A 127 -10.81 3.17 -20.23
N ARG A 128 -11.13 1.88 -20.41
CA ARG A 128 -11.94 1.38 -21.53
C ARG A 128 -12.96 0.38 -21.01
N ALA A 129 -14.19 0.40 -21.54
CA ALA A 129 -15.14 -0.68 -21.28
C ALA A 129 -14.86 -1.85 -22.23
N VAL A 130 -15.20 -3.06 -21.77
CA VAL A 130 -15.01 -4.32 -22.51
C VAL A 130 -16.33 -5.09 -22.49
N ASP A 131 -16.74 -5.65 -23.64
CA ASP A 131 -17.93 -6.51 -23.75
C ASP A 131 -17.61 -8.01 -23.57
N GLY A 132 -18.65 -8.84 -23.66
CA GLY A 132 -18.56 -10.29 -23.46
C GLY A 132 -17.75 -11.01 -24.55
N GLU A 133 -17.59 -10.39 -25.72
CA GLU A 133 -16.75 -10.87 -26.82
C GLU A 133 -15.29 -10.41 -26.69
N GLY A 134 -14.97 -9.59 -25.69
CA GLY A 134 -13.63 -9.06 -25.45
C GLY A 134 -13.27 -7.86 -26.33
N ARG A 135 -14.26 -7.19 -26.95
CA ARG A 135 -14.04 -5.97 -27.73
C ARG A 135 -13.93 -4.78 -26.80
N PHE A 136 -12.96 -3.92 -27.08
CA PHE A 136 -12.66 -2.73 -26.31
C PHE A 136 -13.35 -1.52 -26.92
N GLY A 137 -14.00 -0.72 -26.09
CA GLY A 137 -14.53 0.57 -26.51
C GLY A 137 -13.49 1.68 -26.57
N PRO A 138 -13.91 2.91 -26.88
CA PRO A 138 -13.03 4.07 -26.95
C PRO A 138 -12.35 4.36 -25.61
N ALA A 139 -11.15 4.94 -25.67
CA ALA A 139 -10.39 5.31 -24.48
C ALA A 139 -10.98 6.55 -23.82
N GLN A 140 -11.27 6.43 -22.54
CA GLN A 140 -11.44 7.57 -21.66
C GLN A 140 -10.12 7.87 -20.96
N VAL A 141 -9.43 8.91 -21.42
CA VAL A 141 -8.14 9.33 -20.87
C VAL A 141 -8.34 10.36 -19.75
N ARG A 142 -7.61 10.20 -18.65
CA ARG A 142 -7.59 11.12 -17.51
C ARG A 142 -6.15 11.43 -17.15
N ALA A 143 -5.76 12.69 -17.32
CA ALA A 143 -4.47 13.17 -16.85
C ALA A 143 -4.46 13.14 -15.31
N MET A 144 -3.42 12.54 -14.75
CA MET A 144 -3.22 12.44 -13.32
C MET A 144 -1.79 12.82 -12.96
N GLU A 145 -1.61 13.55 -11.86
CA GLU A 145 -0.30 13.87 -11.31
C GLU A 145 0.08 12.86 -10.23
N ILE A 146 1.19 12.16 -10.43
CA ILE A 146 1.82 11.36 -9.39
C ILE A 146 2.76 12.26 -8.62
N ALA A 147 2.31 12.73 -7.47
CA ALA A 147 3.12 13.45 -6.50
C ALA A 147 4.20 12.52 -5.90
N PRO A 148 5.34 13.08 -5.50
CA PRO A 148 6.31 12.32 -4.72
C PRO A 148 5.66 11.76 -3.46
N ARG A 149 6.20 10.64 -3.00
CA ARG A 149 5.85 10.11 -1.68
C ARG A 149 6.06 11.20 -0.64
N ALA A 150 5.03 11.48 0.15
CA ALA A 150 5.16 12.41 1.27
C ALA A 150 6.17 11.83 2.27
N VAL A 151 7.29 12.53 2.44
CA VAL A 151 8.28 12.23 3.48
C VAL A 151 7.91 13.06 4.69
N ALA A 152 7.89 12.45 5.88
CA ALA A 152 7.67 13.20 7.11
C ALA A 152 8.77 14.26 7.27
N THR A 153 8.36 15.50 7.56
CA THR A 153 9.28 16.64 7.74
C THR A 153 9.21 17.15 9.17
N GLY A 154 10.37 17.44 9.75
CA GLY A 154 10.53 18.03 11.07
C GLY A 154 12.00 18.36 11.33
N ARG A 155 12.29 18.93 12.50
CA ARG A 155 13.67 19.08 12.98
C ARG A 155 14.31 17.73 13.24
N PHE A 156 13.59 16.80 13.85
CA PHE A 156 14.05 15.43 14.01
C PHE A 156 12.96 14.45 13.59
N VAL A 157 13.32 13.50 12.74
CA VAL A 157 12.39 12.50 12.20
C VAL A 157 13.04 11.12 12.31
N VAL A 158 12.35 10.20 12.97
CA VAL A 158 12.66 8.77 12.92
C VAL A 158 11.60 8.10 12.08
N SER A 159 11.99 7.49 10.96
CA SER A 159 11.09 6.85 10.00
C SER A 159 11.37 5.36 9.95
N LEU A 160 10.31 4.55 10.04
CA LEU A 160 10.31 3.11 9.74
C LEU A 160 9.52 2.89 8.44
N THR A 161 10.05 2.10 7.51
CA THR A 161 9.40 1.72 6.26
C THR A 161 9.56 0.23 5.99
N TRP A 162 8.60 -0.41 5.30
CA TRP A 162 8.69 -1.83 4.94
C TRP A 162 8.01 -2.20 3.61
N ASP A 163 8.33 -3.39 3.11
CA ASP A 163 8.03 -3.83 1.73
C ASP A 163 6.78 -4.72 1.57
N SER A 164 6.23 -5.28 2.65
CA SER A 164 5.10 -6.22 2.59
C SER A 164 3.90 -5.80 3.44
N GLN A 165 2.78 -6.51 3.35
CA GLN A 165 1.50 -6.14 3.97
C GLN A 165 1.42 -6.58 5.45
N VAL A 166 2.47 -6.31 6.21
CA VAL A 166 2.59 -6.64 7.63
C VAL A 166 2.30 -5.43 8.51
N ASP A 167 2.05 -5.68 9.78
CA ASP A 167 1.87 -4.71 10.86
C ASP A 167 3.18 -4.62 11.65
N LEU A 168 4.01 -3.62 11.33
CA LEU A 168 5.24 -3.30 12.06
C LEU A 168 5.04 -1.99 12.81
N ASP A 169 5.41 -1.96 14.09
CA ASP A 169 5.34 -0.75 14.91
C ASP A 169 6.73 -0.15 15.14
N LEU A 170 6.79 1.17 15.13
CA LEU A 170 7.92 1.97 15.54
C LEU A 170 7.87 2.27 17.05
N ASN A 171 8.94 1.90 17.75
CA ASN A 171 9.16 2.27 19.15
C ASN A 171 10.39 3.18 19.26
N VAL A 172 10.21 4.40 19.77
CA VAL A 172 11.31 5.36 19.98
C VAL A 172 11.41 5.69 21.47
N THR A 173 12.50 5.27 22.10
CA THR A 173 12.82 5.60 23.50
C THR A 173 13.69 6.85 23.53
N LEU A 174 13.25 7.85 24.26
CA LEU A 174 13.90 9.14 24.46
C LEU A 174 14.97 9.06 25.55
N PRO A 175 15.88 10.05 25.63
CA PRO A 175 16.91 10.12 26.68
C PRO A 175 16.35 10.11 28.10
N ASN A 176 15.14 10.65 28.29
CA ASN A 176 14.44 10.68 29.58
C ASN A 176 13.66 9.38 29.90
N GLY A 177 13.74 8.36 29.04
CA GLY A 177 13.06 7.07 29.20
C GLY A 177 11.60 7.04 28.74
N VAL A 178 11.04 8.15 28.25
CA VAL A 178 9.73 8.15 27.59
C VAL A 178 9.84 7.31 26.31
N VAL A 179 8.83 6.49 26.04
CA VAL A 179 8.75 5.70 24.80
C VAL A 179 7.54 6.16 24.00
N ILE A 180 7.80 6.60 22.77
CA ILE A 180 6.78 6.91 21.78
C ILE A 180 6.53 5.65 20.94
N PHE A 181 5.28 5.19 20.90
CA PHE A 181 4.82 4.01 20.15
C PHE A 181 3.28 4.06 20.03
N LYS A 182 2.64 3.14 19.30
CA LYS A 182 1.19 3.22 19.00
C LYS A 182 0.23 3.45 20.19
N ARG A 183 0.54 2.95 21.40
CA ARG A 183 -0.30 3.18 22.61
C ARG A 183 0.12 4.40 23.42
N ASN A 184 1.27 4.99 23.09
CA ASN A 184 1.73 6.27 23.63
C ASN A 184 2.31 7.12 22.48
N PRO A 185 1.45 7.67 21.61
CA PRO A 185 1.88 8.23 20.33
C PRO A 185 2.53 9.60 20.45
N ALA A 186 2.62 10.18 21.64
CA ALA A 186 3.22 11.49 21.85
C ALA A 186 4.17 11.49 23.05
N GLU A 187 5.24 12.26 22.94
CA GLU A 187 6.16 12.56 24.05
C GLU A 187 5.43 13.22 25.22
N PHE A 188 4.62 14.24 24.89
CA PHE A 188 3.83 14.97 25.88
C PHE A 188 2.43 14.37 26.00
N ILE A 189 2.07 13.97 27.22
CA ILE A 189 0.72 13.58 27.57
C ILE A 189 0.17 14.63 28.54
N LEU A 190 -0.99 15.21 28.21
CA LEU A 190 -1.70 16.10 29.14
C LEU A 190 -1.93 15.38 30.47
N PRO A 191 -1.57 16.00 31.62
CA PRO A 191 -1.91 15.45 32.92
C PRO A 191 -3.43 15.22 33.01
N PRO A 192 -3.89 14.15 33.69
CA PRO A 192 -5.33 13.95 33.88
C PRO A 192 -5.92 15.13 34.65
N PRO A 193 -7.22 15.45 34.48
CA PRO A 193 -7.86 16.56 35.20
C PRO A 193 -7.72 16.48 36.72
N SER A 194 -7.55 15.26 37.26
CA SER A 194 -7.30 14.99 38.68
C SER A 194 -5.92 15.44 39.18
N ALA A 195 -4.97 15.75 38.29
CA ALA A 195 -3.65 16.27 38.64
C ALA A 195 -3.65 17.76 39.03
N GLY A 196 -4.81 18.43 38.95
CA GLY A 196 -4.97 19.84 39.32
C GLY A 196 -4.70 20.81 38.17
N VAL A 197 -4.54 22.09 38.51
CA VAL A 197 -4.23 23.15 37.53
C VAL A 197 -2.81 22.95 37.03
N PHE A 198 -2.66 22.59 35.76
CA PHE A 198 -1.36 22.57 35.08
C PHE A 198 -1.12 23.91 34.37
N ASP A 199 0.16 24.26 34.19
CA ASP A 199 0.55 25.50 33.52
C ASP A 199 0.03 25.53 32.07
N PRO A 200 -0.85 26.47 31.70
CA PRO A 200 -1.40 26.56 30.34
C PRO A 200 -0.34 26.93 29.29
N LEU A 201 0.84 27.39 29.70
CA LEU A 201 1.97 27.76 28.84
C LEU A 201 3.00 26.64 28.69
N LEU A 202 2.82 25.48 29.32
CA LEU A 202 3.68 24.32 29.10
C LEU A 202 3.73 24.00 27.60
N PRO A 203 4.93 23.89 27.00
CA PRO A 203 5.07 23.45 25.61
C PRO A 203 4.35 22.10 25.45
N ARG A 204 3.36 22.07 24.58
CA ARG A 204 2.62 20.85 24.21
C ARG A 204 3.27 20.15 23.03
N ASP A 205 4.45 20.63 22.67
CA ASP A 205 5.16 20.34 21.44
C ASP A 205 6.26 19.35 21.80
N GLY A 206 6.28 18.22 21.09
CA GLY A 206 7.21 17.12 21.34
C GLY A 206 7.12 16.12 20.21
N GLY A 207 7.80 14.98 20.36
CA GLY A 207 7.77 13.92 19.36
C GLY A 207 6.36 13.35 19.23
N VAL A 208 5.89 13.17 18.00
CA VAL A 208 4.59 12.56 17.72
C VAL A 208 4.74 11.46 16.68
N LEU A 209 4.22 10.27 16.99
CA LEU A 209 4.00 9.18 16.06
C LEU A 209 2.83 9.57 15.13
N ASP A 210 3.10 9.60 13.83
CA ASP A 210 2.13 10.10 12.84
C ASP A 210 0.99 9.11 12.55
N ARG A 211 1.25 7.80 12.63
CA ARG A 211 0.28 6.72 12.40
C ARG A 211 0.72 5.38 12.98
N ASP A 212 -0.26 4.48 13.11
CA ASP A 212 -0.10 3.04 13.35
C ASP A 212 -0.43 2.33 12.01
N SER A 213 0.58 2.05 11.19
CA SER A 213 0.38 1.65 9.78
C SER A 213 0.15 0.15 9.64
N ASN A 214 -0.91 -0.22 8.92
CA ASN A 214 -1.45 -1.58 8.87
C ASN A 214 -1.96 -2.14 10.22
N ALA A 215 -2.30 -1.26 11.16
CA ALA A 215 -2.77 -1.64 12.50
C ALA A 215 -3.79 -2.79 12.47
N ARG A 216 -3.48 -3.86 13.21
CA ARG A 216 -4.28 -5.10 13.30
C ARG A 216 -4.56 -5.72 11.91
N CYS A 217 -3.57 -5.64 11.03
CA CYS A 217 -3.66 -6.12 9.65
C CYS A 217 -4.74 -5.42 8.80
N VAL A 218 -5.17 -4.21 9.18
CA VAL A 218 -6.06 -3.40 8.34
C VAL A 218 -5.20 -2.53 7.43
N LEU A 219 -5.10 -2.93 6.16
CA LEU A 219 -4.14 -2.35 5.22
C LEU A 219 -4.48 -0.89 4.88
N ASP A 220 -3.56 0.03 5.20
CA ASP A 220 -3.71 1.46 4.93
C ASP A 220 -2.98 1.90 3.64
N GLY A 221 -2.13 1.03 3.11
CA GLY A 221 -1.39 1.29 1.91
C GLY A 221 -0.19 2.24 2.08
N VAL A 222 0.33 2.44 3.28
CA VAL A 222 1.44 3.38 3.53
C VAL A 222 2.73 2.66 3.93
N ARG A 223 2.61 1.59 4.74
CA ARG A 223 3.72 0.75 5.23
C ARG A 223 4.86 1.55 5.79
N THR A 224 4.53 2.55 6.61
CA THR A 224 5.50 3.46 7.20
C THR A 224 4.94 4.12 8.44
N GLU A 225 5.81 4.29 9.42
CA GLU A 225 5.55 5.05 10.63
C GLU A 225 6.67 6.04 10.85
N ASN A 226 6.32 7.22 11.36
CA ASN A 226 7.27 8.27 11.65
C ASN A 226 7.03 8.83 13.04
N VAL A 227 8.09 8.98 13.83
CA VAL A 227 8.08 9.88 14.99
C VAL A 227 8.73 11.20 14.59
N VAL A 228 7.98 12.29 14.73
CA VAL A 228 8.35 13.61 14.22
C VAL A 228 8.40 14.63 15.36
N TRP A 229 9.53 15.32 15.47
CA TRP A 229 9.68 16.55 16.25
C TRP A 229 9.73 17.73 15.29
N LYS A 230 8.81 18.68 15.44
CA LYS A 230 8.83 19.95 14.68
C LYS A 230 9.77 20.97 15.32
N GLU A 231 9.80 20.98 16.65
CA GLU A 231 10.71 21.76 17.48
C GLU A 231 11.98 20.96 17.80
N PRO A 232 13.05 21.59 18.31
CA PRO A 232 14.24 20.85 18.72
C PRO A 232 13.88 19.71 19.70
N PRO A 233 14.28 18.45 19.40
CA PRO A 233 14.08 17.32 20.31
C PRO A 233 14.96 17.45 21.58
N PRO A 234 14.63 16.74 22.68
CA PRO A 234 15.51 16.62 23.83
C PRO A 234 16.91 16.09 23.43
N PRO A 235 18.01 16.70 23.91
CA PRO A 235 19.35 16.19 23.63
C PRO A 235 19.61 14.88 24.39
N GLY A 236 20.42 14.01 23.80
CA GLY A 236 20.88 12.77 24.40
C GLY A 236 20.68 11.54 23.51
N ARG A 237 20.79 10.36 24.13
CA ARG A 237 20.69 9.08 23.42
C ARG A 237 19.25 8.63 23.24
N TYR A 238 18.91 8.32 22.00
CA TYR A 238 17.65 7.68 21.60
C TYR A 238 17.90 6.22 21.26
N ALA A 239 16.95 5.35 21.58
CA ALA A 239 16.94 3.96 21.13
C ALA A 239 15.70 3.71 20.27
N VAL A 240 15.92 3.23 19.05
CA VAL A 240 14.85 2.95 18.08
C VAL A 240 14.71 1.46 17.87
N ARG A 241 13.48 0.96 18.01
CA ARG A 241 13.13 -0.44 17.87
C ARG A 241 12.04 -0.64 16.83
N VAL A 242 12.13 -1.77 16.14
CA VAL A 242 11.12 -2.24 15.20
C VAL A 242 10.43 -3.44 15.81
N ASP A 243 9.14 -3.28 16.09
CA ASP A 243 8.31 -4.33 16.66
C ASP A 243 7.50 -5.00 15.56
N THR A 244 7.55 -6.32 15.48
CA THR A 244 6.77 -7.08 14.49
C THR A 244 5.46 -7.48 15.15
N PHE A 245 4.46 -6.61 15.14
CA PHE A 245 3.19 -6.88 15.80
C PHE A 245 2.44 -8.04 15.14
N SER A 246 2.44 -8.09 13.81
CA SER A 246 1.86 -9.20 13.06
C SER A 246 2.42 -9.26 11.65
N LEU A 247 2.70 -10.48 11.17
CA LEU A 247 3.04 -10.72 9.78
C LEU A 247 1.81 -10.79 8.85
N CYS A 248 0.59 -10.74 9.37
CA CYS A 248 -0.63 -10.63 8.56
C CYS A 248 -0.76 -11.66 7.41
N GLY A 249 -0.21 -12.86 7.62
CA GLY A 249 -0.20 -13.95 6.64
C GLY A 249 0.97 -13.95 5.64
N ALA A 250 1.91 -13.00 5.75
CA ALA A 250 3.18 -13.03 5.02
C ALA A 250 4.24 -13.85 5.77
N ASP A 251 5.22 -14.39 5.05
CA ASP A 251 6.34 -15.15 5.66
C ASP A 251 7.38 -14.23 6.33
N ARG A 252 7.58 -13.04 5.76
CA ARG A 252 8.58 -12.06 6.20
C ARG A 252 8.27 -10.64 5.69
N ALA A 253 8.95 -9.66 6.26
CA ALA A 253 8.99 -8.29 5.73
C ALA A 253 10.39 -7.70 5.86
N SER A 254 10.90 -7.09 4.79
CA SER A 254 12.12 -6.28 4.89
C SER A 254 11.75 -4.89 5.37
N TRP A 255 12.48 -4.40 6.36
CA TRP A 255 12.27 -3.07 6.93
C TRP A 255 13.54 -2.22 6.91
N HIS A 256 13.34 -0.91 6.88
CA HIS A 256 14.39 0.09 6.97
C HIS A 256 13.98 1.20 7.94
N VAL A 257 14.91 1.60 8.81
CA VAL A 257 14.78 2.71 9.74
C VAL A 257 15.81 3.78 9.39
N THR A 258 15.39 5.05 9.41
CA THR A 258 16.29 6.21 9.30
C THR A 258 16.01 7.22 10.40
N ALA A 259 17.05 7.84 10.93
CA ALA A 259 16.98 8.99 11.82
C ALA A 259 17.59 10.20 11.11
N VAL A 260 16.82 11.29 10.99
CA VAL A 260 17.20 12.51 10.27
C VAL A 260 17.03 13.71 11.19
N LEU A 261 18.11 14.47 11.40
CA LEU A 261 18.15 15.69 12.19
C LEU A 261 18.52 16.88 11.28
N ASP A 262 17.66 17.91 11.25
CA ASP A 262 17.78 19.10 10.40
C ASP A 262 18.09 18.77 8.93
N GLY A 263 17.44 17.71 8.42
CA GLY A 263 17.62 17.22 7.05
C GLY A 263 18.85 16.35 6.82
N VAL A 264 19.69 16.12 7.84
CA VAL A 264 20.88 15.27 7.78
C VAL A 264 20.59 13.91 8.41
N THR A 265 20.84 12.82 7.68
CA THR A 265 20.76 11.47 8.24
C THR A 265 21.85 11.27 9.29
N ILE A 266 21.46 11.04 10.54
CA ILE A 266 22.36 10.78 11.67
C ILE A 266 22.43 9.30 12.06
N GLY A 267 21.56 8.47 11.47
CA GLY A 267 21.59 7.02 11.65
C GLY A 267 20.63 6.30 10.71
N GLY A 268 20.91 5.02 10.45
CA GLY A 268 20.03 4.16 9.68
C GLY A 268 20.33 2.69 9.92
N ALA A 269 19.31 1.85 9.78
CA ALA A 269 19.41 0.41 9.94
C ALA A 269 18.39 -0.30 9.05
N SER A 270 18.67 -1.56 8.70
CA SER A 270 17.73 -2.41 7.98
C SER A 270 17.68 -3.79 8.61
N GLY A 271 16.58 -4.50 8.42
CA GLY A 271 16.44 -5.88 8.86
C GLY A 271 15.28 -6.59 8.19
N ILE A 272 15.02 -7.81 8.69
CA ILE A 272 13.94 -8.66 8.21
C ILE A 272 13.11 -9.07 9.42
N ALA A 273 11.82 -8.76 9.39
CA ALA A 273 10.83 -9.27 10.33
C ALA A 273 10.41 -10.69 9.93
N THR A 274 10.35 -11.58 10.91
CA THR A 274 10.07 -13.01 10.76
C THR A 274 9.13 -13.50 11.86
N GLU A 275 8.64 -14.74 11.76
CA GLU A 275 7.80 -15.34 12.81
C GLU A 275 8.49 -15.40 14.17
N ASN A 276 9.82 -15.40 14.23
CA ASN A 276 10.53 -15.42 15.50
C ASN A 276 10.34 -14.11 16.28
N ASP A 277 10.11 -13.00 15.58
CA ASP A 277 9.92 -11.67 16.18
C ASP A 277 8.51 -11.52 16.79
N LEU A 278 7.56 -12.39 16.43
CA LEU A 278 6.21 -12.46 17.00
C LEU A 278 6.16 -13.04 18.42
N ARG A 279 7.29 -13.56 18.92
CA ARG A 279 7.35 -14.27 20.22
C ARG A 279 7.53 -13.34 21.41
N PHE A 280 7.86 -12.08 21.15
CA PHE A 280 8.14 -11.09 22.18
C PHE A 280 6.88 -10.31 22.55
N GLU A 281 6.91 -9.61 23.69
CA GLU A 281 5.83 -8.69 24.02
C GLU A 281 5.80 -7.53 23.01
N HIS A 282 4.60 -7.11 22.61
CA HIS A 282 4.37 -6.03 21.66
C HIS A 282 3.85 -4.76 22.35
N ASN A 283 4.63 -4.27 23.32
CA ASN A 283 4.28 -3.14 24.17
C ASN A 283 5.43 -2.13 24.26
N ARG A 284 5.40 -1.23 25.25
CA ARG A 284 6.42 -0.21 25.49
C ARG A 284 7.84 -0.80 25.40
N GLY A 285 8.62 -0.30 24.43
CA GLY A 285 10.03 -0.66 24.27
C GLY A 285 10.24 -2.05 23.65
N ALA A 286 9.20 -2.62 23.06
CA ALA A 286 9.24 -3.88 22.33
C ALA A 286 10.04 -3.79 21.02
N GLY A 287 10.28 -4.95 20.44
CA GLY A 287 10.91 -5.08 19.14
C GLY A 287 12.43 -5.17 19.17
N VAL A 288 12.98 -5.48 18.01
CA VAL A 288 14.42 -5.58 17.79
C VAL A 288 15.03 -4.19 17.83
N LEU A 289 16.16 -4.03 18.51
CA LEU A 289 16.92 -2.78 18.49
C LEU A 289 17.46 -2.56 17.07
N ALA A 290 16.97 -1.53 16.40
CA ALA A 290 17.40 -1.19 15.05
C ALA A 290 18.63 -0.27 15.10
N LEU A 291 18.58 0.80 15.89
CA LEU A 291 19.69 1.73 16.05
C LEU A 291 19.60 2.51 17.37
N GLU A 292 20.75 3.00 17.83
CA GLU A 292 20.87 4.06 18.82
C GLU A 292 21.47 5.28 18.15
N VAL A 293 20.95 6.48 18.44
CA VAL A 293 21.48 7.75 17.92
C VAL A 293 21.59 8.77 19.04
N ASP A 294 22.67 9.55 19.00
CA ASP A 294 22.91 10.65 19.91
C ASP A 294 22.48 11.96 19.24
N VAL A 295 21.56 12.69 19.87
CA VAL A 295 21.08 14.00 19.45
C VAL A 295 21.79 15.08 20.28
N PRO A 296 22.42 16.09 19.65
CA PRO A 296 23.22 17.11 20.33
C PRO A 296 22.39 18.11 21.16
#